data_AF-A0A382UV14-F1
#
_entry.id   AF-A0A382UV14-F1
#
_cell.length_a   1.000
_cell.length_b   1.000
_cell.length_c   1.000
_cell.angle_alpha   90.00
_cell.angle_beta   90.00
_cell.angle_gamma   90.00
#
_symmetry.space_group_name_H-M   'P 1'
#
loop_
_entity.id
_entity.type
_entity.pdbx_description
1 polymer ?
#
loop_
_entity_poly.entity_id
_entity_poly.type
_entity_poly.pdbx_seq_one_letter_code
_entity_poly.pdbx_strand_id
1 'polypeptide(L)' 'MSNTSLQSELSLAKDLARQAGKLILSHYHEGVEVETKDDESPVTQADKDANELVGAGVGTNFP' A
#
# COMPACT_ATOMS: atom_id res chain seq x y z
N MET A 1 0.91 23.37 -9.86
CA MET A 1 0.59 21.99 -10.27
C MET A 1 -0.21 22.04 -11.55
N SER A 2 0.31 21.49 -12.63
CA SER A 2 -0.38 21.41 -13.92
C SER A 2 -1.43 20.30 -13.88
N ASN A 3 -2.55 20.44 -14.60
CA ASN A 3 -3.60 19.40 -14.66
C ASN A 3 -3.03 18.03 -15.09
N THR A 4 -2.03 18.02 -15.99
CA THR A 4 -1.30 16.82 -16.41
C THR A 4 -0.50 16.13 -15.29
N SER A 5 0.05 16.90 -14.33
CA SER A 5 0.78 16.35 -13.17
C SER A 5 -0.15 15.53 -12.28
N LEU A 6 -1.31 16.11 -11.95
CA LEU A 6 -2.34 15.46 -11.13
C LEU A 6 -2.90 14.19 -11.80
N GLN A 7 -2.96 14.14 -13.13
CA GLN A 7 -3.38 12.93 -13.86
C GLN A 7 -2.36 11.80 -13.73
N SER A 8 -1.06 12.11 -13.80
CA SER A 8 0.01 11.13 -13.60
C SER A 8 0.03 10.61 -12.17
N GLU A 9 -0.08 11.51 -11.19
CA GLU A 9 -0.17 11.18 -9.76
C GLU A 9 -1.39 10.29 -9.47
N LEU A 10 -2.56 10.64 -10.02
CA LEU A 10 -3.78 9.85 -9.87
C LEU A 10 -3.65 8.47 -10.54
N SER A 11 -2.97 8.39 -11.68
CA SER A 11 -2.75 7.13 -12.39
C SER A 11 -1.84 6.20 -11.58
N LEU A 12 -0.75 6.73 -11.02
CA LEU A 12 0.12 5.98 -10.12
C LEU A 12 -0.63 5.51 -8.87
N ALA A 13 -1.36 6.41 -8.20
CA ALA A 13 -2.11 6.09 -6.98
C ALA A 13 -3.13 4.96 -7.22
N LYS A 14 -3.84 4.99 -8.35
CA LYS A 14 -4.76 3.92 -8.75
C LYS A 14 -4.06 2.60 -8.99
N ASP A 15 -2.87 2.61 -9.56
CA ASP A 15 -2.12 1.38 -9.82
C ASP A 15 -1.60 0.76 -8.52
N LEU A 16 -0.93 1.57 -7.68
CA LEU A 16 -0.44 1.14 -6.37
C LEU A 16 -1.59 0.62 -5.48
N ALA A 17 -2.75 1.28 -5.48
CA ALA A 17 -3.91 0.82 -4.72
C ALA A 17 -4.43 -0.55 -5.18
N ARG A 18 -4.41 -0.83 -6.50
CA ARG A 18 -4.80 -2.16 -7.02
C ARG A 18 -3.78 -3.23 -6.65
N GLN A 19 -2.50 -2.91 -6.67
CA GLN A 19 -1.43 -3.84 -6.29
C GLN A 19 -1.51 -4.16 -4.78
N ALA A 20 -1.61 -3.13 -3.94
CA ALA A 20 -1.81 -3.29 -2.50
C ALA A 20 -3.07 -4.10 -2.17
N GLY A 21 -4.20 -3.85 -2.85
CA GLY A 21 -5.42 -4.63 -2.65
C GLY A 21 -5.27 -6.12 -3.00
N LYS A 22 -4.53 -6.45 -4.06
CA LYS A 22 -4.22 -7.86 -4.40
C LYS A 22 -3.36 -8.52 -3.33
N LEU A 23 -2.36 -7.81 -2.81
CA LEU A 23 -1.47 -8.29 -1.76
C LEU A 23 -2.24 -8.52 -0.45
N ILE A 24 -3.10 -7.58 -0.04
CA ILE A 24 -3.97 -7.76 1.12
C ILE A 24 -4.87 -9.00 0.95
N LEU A 25 -5.44 -9.19 -0.24
CA LEU A 25 -6.26 -10.37 -0.52
C LEU A 25 -5.47 -11.68 -0.55
N SER A 26 -4.18 -11.70 -0.88
CA SER A 26 -3.39 -12.94 -0.77
C SER A 26 -3.23 -13.35 0.69
N HIS A 27 -2.96 -12.42 1.59
CA HIS A 27 -2.94 -12.71 3.03
C HIS A 27 -4.30 -13.19 3.56
N TYR A 28 -5.40 -12.65 3.05
CA TYR A 28 -6.74 -13.16 3.41
C TYR A 28 -6.94 -14.64 3.02
N HIS A 29 -6.46 -15.04 1.84
CA HIS A 29 -6.58 -16.43 1.37
C HIS A 29 -5.58 -17.38 2.04
N GLU A 30 -4.41 -16.91 2.46
CA GLU A 30 -3.34 -17.71 3.08
C GLU A 30 -3.45 -17.81 4.61
N GLY A 31 -4.28 -16.96 5.23
CA GLY A 31 -4.35 -16.78 6.68
C GLY A 31 -3.48 -15.60 7.12
N VAL A 32 -3.99 -14.80 8.06
CA VAL A 32 -3.34 -13.56 8.48
C VAL A 32 -2.70 -13.72 9.85
N GLU A 33 -1.38 -13.51 9.93
CA GLU A 33 -0.71 -13.30 11.22
C GLU A 33 -0.95 -11.85 11.70
N VAL A 34 -1.49 -11.74 12.92
CA VAL A 34 -1.76 -10.45 13.57
C VAL A 34 -0.62 -10.16 14.54
N GLU A 35 0.06 -9.04 14.34
CA GLU A 35 1.03 -8.49 15.29
C GLU A 35 0.43 -7.27 15.99
N THR A 36 0.88 -6.96 17.21
CA THR A 36 0.41 -5.77 17.94
C THR A 36 1.47 -4.69 17.86
N LYS A 37 1.10 -3.47 17.43
CA LYS A 37 1.97 -2.28 17.48
C LYS A 37 2.21 -1.81 18.91
N ASP A 38 3.23 -0.97 19.10
CA ASP A 38 3.57 -0.36 20.40
C ASP A 38 2.44 0.48 21.01
N ASP A 39 1.46 0.90 20.20
CA ASP A 39 0.23 1.58 20.63
C ASP A 39 -0.95 0.62 20.90
N GLU A 40 -0.66 -0.66 21.08
CA GLU A 40 -1.60 -1.77 21.29
C GLU A 40 -2.59 -2.01 20.13
N SER A 41 -2.44 -1.33 18.99
CA SER A 41 -3.28 -1.58 17.83
C SER A 41 -2.83 -2.85 17.09
N PRO A 42 -3.75 -3.77 16.73
CA PRO A 42 -3.41 -4.92 15.91
C PRO A 42 -3.06 -4.43 14.51
N VAL A 43 -1.83 -4.67 14.06
CA VAL A 43 -1.41 -4.54 12.67
C VAL A 43 -1.20 -5.92 12.08
N THR A 44 -1.77 -6.16 10.92
CA THR A 44 -1.57 -7.44 10.24
C THR A 44 -0.33 -7.36 9.35
N GLN A 45 0.26 -8.52 9.01
CA GLN A 45 1.33 -8.57 8.01
C GLN A 45 0.87 -7.92 6.67
N ALA A 46 -0.41 -8.10 6.33
CA ALA A 46 -1.01 -7.50 5.13
C ALA A 46 -0.94 -5.96 5.12
N ASP A 47 -1.14 -5.31 6.26
CA ASP A 47 -1.07 -3.84 6.36
C ASP A 47 0.36 -3.33 6.17
N LYS A 48 1.35 -4.06 6.72
CA LYS A 48 2.78 -3.72 6.59
C LYS A 48 3.23 -3.83 5.14
N ASP A 49 2.92 -4.95 4.50
CA ASP A 49 3.35 -5.24 3.13
C ASP A 49 2.69 -4.28 2.12
N ALA A 50 1.41 -3.97 2.32
CA ALA A 50 0.71 -2.97 1.52
C ALA A 50 1.32 -1.56 1.66
N ASN A 51 1.67 -1.16 2.90
CA ASN A 51 2.29 0.14 3.16
C ASN A 51 3.68 0.24 2.53
N GLU A 52 4.50 -0.80 2.65
CA GLU A 52 5.83 -0.83 2.03
C GLU A 52 5.74 -0.72 0.50
N LEU A 53 4.84 -1.48 -0.13
CA LEU A 53 4.61 -1.44 -1.58
C LEU A 53 4.24 -0.02 -2.05
N VAL A 54 3.27 0.61 -1.39
CA VAL A 54 2.83 1.96 -1.76
C VAL A 54 3.95 2.97 -1.52
N GLY A 55 4.63 2.90 -0.37
CA GLY A 55 5.74 3.80 -0.02
C GLY A 55 6.90 3.73 -1.01
N ALA A 56 7.31 2.53 -1.39
CA ALA A 56 8.36 2.31 -2.40
C ALA A 56 7.93 2.83 -3.78
N GLY A 57 6.68 2.58 -4.17
CA GLY A 57 6.11 3.07 -5.43
C GLY A 57 6.07 4.60 -5.51
N VAL A 58 5.66 5.27 -4.43
CA VAL A 58 5.68 6.72 -4.34
C VAL A 58 7.12 7.24 -4.36
N GLY A 59 8.02 6.73 -3.51
CA GLY A 59 9.41 7.20 -3.43
C GLY A 59 10.20 7.01 -4.72
N THR A 60 9.88 6.00 -5.52
CA THR A 60 10.49 5.78 -6.84
C THR A 60 10.04 6.84 -7.87
N ASN A 61 8.78 7.29 -7.79
CA ASN A 61 8.19 8.20 -8.76
C ASN A 61 8.21 9.68 -8.31
N PHE A 62 8.43 9.92 -7.02
CA PHE A 62 8.47 11.24 -6.38
C PHE A 62 9.61 11.31 -5.34
N PRO A 63 10.89 11.41 -5.78
CA PRO A 63 12.05 11.47 -4.90
C PRO A 63 12.20 12.81 -4.16
#